data_AF-A0A8X6MLF7-F1
#
_entry.id   AF-A0A8X6MLF7-F1
#
_cell.length_a   1.000
_cell.length_b   1.000
_cell.length_c   1.000
_cell.angle_alpha   90.00
_cell.angle_beta   90.00
_cell.angle_gamma   90.00
#
_symmetry.space_group_name_H-M   'P 1'
#
loop_
_entity.id
_entity.type
_entity.pdbx_description
1 polymer ?
#
loop_
_entity_poly.entity_id
_entity_poly.type
_entity_poly.pdbx_seq_one_letter_code
_entity_poly.pdbx_strand_id
1 'polypeptide(L)'
;MHNINLSFVFGLRTIGKGHSAARKLCSAINVNFPSKTAFRCLEKKLLHVSNKVACKIMNEASAEVHKKNNLNEVIQYGVSVDGTWQRRGHLSLNGCVR
;
A
#
# COMPACT_ATOMS: atom_id res chain seq x y z
N MET A 1 10.98 -19.67 -0.79
CA MET A 1 9.66 -19.56 -0.12
C MET A 1 9.38 -18.19 0.51
N HIS A 2 10.33 -17.53 1.20
CA HIS A 2 10.08 -16.25 1.90
C HIS A 2 9.60 -15.09 1.00
N ASN A 3 10.12 -15.04 -0.23
CA ASN A 3 9.76 -14.00 -1.20
C ASN A 3 8.34 -14.19 -1.76
N ILE A 4 7.93 -15.44 -2.04
CA ILE A 4 6.59 -15.78 -2.54
C ILE A 4 5.50 -15.40 -1.52
N ASN A 5 5.73 -15.69 -0.23
CA ASN A 5 4.79 -15.30 0.83
C ASN A 5 4.66 -13.78 0.94
N LEU A 6 5.76 -13.04 0.81
CA LEU A 6 5.73 -11.58 0.83
C LEU A 6 4.94 -11.01 -0.37
N SER A 7 5.19 -11.51 -1.58
CA SER A 7 4.45 -11.12 -2.80
C SER A 7 2.97 -11.46 -2.69
N PHE A 8 2.62 -12.60 -2.10
CA PHE A 8 1.23 -12.99 -1.90
C PHE A 8 0.51 -12.06 -0.92
N VAL A 9 1.12 -11.75 0.22
CA VAL A 9 0.58 -10.78 1.19
C VAL A 9 0.46 -9.38 0.57
N PHE A 10 1.44 -8.98 -0.23
CA PHE A 10 1.38 -7.72 -0.97
C PHE A 10 0.21 -7.68 -1.96
N GLY A 11 0.04 -8.72 -2.78
CA GLY A 11 -1.08 -8.84 -3.71
C GLY A 11 -2.44 -8.76 -3.01
N LEU A 12 -2.60 -9.48 -1.89
CA LEU A 12 -3.80 -9.41 -1.06
C LEU A 12 -4.07 -7.99 -0.55
N ARG A 13 -3.04 -7.28 -0.10
CA ARG A 13 -3.18 -5.90 0.40
C ARG A 13 -3.60 -4.93 -0.70
N THR A 14 -3.11 -5.11 -1.92
CA THR A 14 -3.45 -4.31 -3.10
C THR A 14 -4.93 -4.45 -3.48
N ILE A 15 -5.50 -5.65 -3.33
CA ILE A 15 -6.94 -5.90 -3.61
C ILE A 15 -7.83 -5.72 -2.36
N GLY A 16 -7.30 -5.14 -1.27
CA GLY A 16 -8.05 -4.90 -0.04
C GLY A 16 -8.50 -6.17 0.70
N LYS A 17 -7.78 -7.28 0.55
CA LYS A 17 -8.07 -8.55 1.23
C LYS A 17 -7.05 -8.83 2.33
N GLY A 18 -7.53 -9.34 3.46
CA GLY A 18 -6.70 -9.72 4.60
C GLY A 18 -6.57 -11.23 4.79
N HIS A 19 -5.96 -11.62 5.90
CA HIS A 19 -5.70 -13.02 6.30
C HIS A 19 -6.92 -13.95 6.12
N SER A 20 -8.13 -13.52 6.51
CA SER A 20 -9.32 -14.37 6.43
C SER A 20 -9.69 -14.77 5.00
N ALA A 21 -9.55 -13.86 4.05
CA ALA A 21 -9.80 -14.13 2.63
C ALA A 21 -8.68 -15.00 2.04
N ALA A 22 -7.43 -14.71 2.41
CA ALA A 22 -6.26 -15.49 2.02
C ALA A 22 -6.37 -16.95 2.45
N ARG A 23 -6.76 -17.19 3.72
CA ARG A 23 -6.98 -18.54 4.25
C ARG A 23 -8.07 -19.28 3.48
N LYS A 24 -9.20 -18.63 3.19
CA LYS A 24 -10.28 -19.23 2.39
C LYS A 24 -9.80 -19.65 1.00
N LEU A 25 -9.06 -18.76 0.32
CA LEU A 25 -8.48 -19.05 -1.00
C LEU A 25 -7.54 -20.25 -0.94
N CYS A 26 -6.57 -20.23 -0.02
CA CYS A 26 -5.58 -21.29 0.13
C CYS A 26 -6.21 -22.64 0.48
N SER A 27 -7.25 -22.65 1.34
CA SER A 27 -8.02 -23.86 1.61
C SER A 27 -8.76 -24.39 0.36
N ALA A 28 -9.30 -23.51 -0.49
CA ALA A 28 -10.01 -23.92 -1.70
C ALA A 28 -9.09 -24.55 -2.75
N ILE A 29 -7.82 -24.12 -2.81
CA ILE A 29 -6.81 -24.66 -3.74
C ILE A 29 -5.89 -25.71 -3.10
N ASN A 30 -6.20 -26.16 -1.88
CA ASN A 30 -5.39 -27.12 -1.11
C ASN A 30 -3.90 -26.74 -0.95
N VAL A 31 -3.63 -25.46 -0.68
CA VAL A 31 -2.29 -24.93 -0.44
C VAL A 31 -2.13 -24.48 1.01
N ASN A 32 -0.97 -24.78 1.60
CA ASN A 32 -0.63 -24.33 2.96
C ASN A 32 -0.47 -22.81 3.01
N PHE A 33 -1.07 -22.19 4.03
CA PHE A 33 -1.03 -20.75 4.23
C PHE A 33 -0.37 -20.38 5.58
N PRO A 34 0.41 -19.28 5.65
CA PRO A 34 1.03 -18.86 6.90
C PRO A 34 0.01 -18.62 8.02
N SER A 35 0.45 -18.83 9.25
CA SER A 35 -0.35 -18.49 10.43
C SER A 35 -0.66 -16.99 10.48
N LYS A 36 -1.68 -16.61 11.24
CA LYS A 36 -2.07 -15.21 11.44
C LYS A 36 -0.92 -14.33 11.92
N THR A 37 -0.07 -14.87 12.79
CA THR A 37 1.11 -14.16 13.31
C THR A 37 2.17 -13.97 12.23
N ALA A 38 2.44 -15.00 11.42
CA ALA A 38 3.38 -14.91 10.31
C ALA A 38 2.89 -13.91 9.24
N PHE A 39 1.60 -13.93 8.91
CA PHE A 39 0.97 -12.94 8.02
C PHE A 39 1.17 -11.51 8.52
N ARG A 40 0.87 -11.25 9.80
CA ARG A 40 1.05 -9.92 10.40
C ARG A 40 2.50 -9.47 10.40
N CYS A 41 3.46 -10.38 10.56
CA CYS A 41 4.88 -10.07 10.45
C CYS A 41 5.25 -9.61 9.03
N LEU A 42 4.72 -10.28 8.00
CA LEU A 42 4.90 -9.88 6.60
C LEU A 42 4.25 -8.52 6.32
N GLU A 43 3.04 -8.28 6.84
CA GLU A 43 2.37 -6.97 6.72
C GLU A 43 3.19 -5.83 7.33
N LYS A 44 3.78 -6.04 8.51
CA LYS A 44 4.65 -5.04 9.14
C LYS A 44 5.89 -4.75 8.31
N LYS A 45 6.49 -5.78 7.69
CA LYS A 45 7.63 -5.61 6.78
C LYS A 45 7.22 -4.78 5.55
N LEU A 46 6.08 -5.09 4.95
CA LEU A 46 5.55 -4.31 3.82
C LEU A 46 5.27 -2.87 4.21
N LEU A 47 4.67 -2.62 5.38
CA LEU A 47 4.41 -1.27 5.88
C LEU A 47 5.71 -0.47 6.05
N HIS A 48 6.74 -1.08 6.63
CA HIS A 48 8.04 -0.43 6.81
C HIS A 48 8.66 -0.03 5.46
N VAL A 49 8.68 -0.96 4.49
CA VAL A 49 9.21 -0.68 3.14
C VAL A 49 8.37 0.37 2.42
N SER A 50 7.04 0.30 2.52
CA SER A 50 6.13 1.28 1.92
C SER A 50 6.37 2.68 2.46
N ASN A 51 6.56 2.84 3.77
CA ASN A 51 6.87 4.13 4.37
C ASN A 51 8.23 4.65 3.90
N LYS A 52 9.25 3.79 3.82
CA LYS A 52 10.57 4.17 3.32
C LYS A 52 10.51 4.66 1.87
N VAL A 53 9.76 3.97 1.01
CA VAL A 53 9.55 4.38 -0.38
C VAL A 53 8.76 5.69 -0.44
N ALA A 54 7.68 5.83 0.33
CA ALA A 54 6.90 7.07 0.37
C ALA A 54 7.75 8.28 0.77
N CYS A 55 8.54 8.17 1.85
CA CYS A 55 9.47 9.22 2.26
C CYS A 55 10.48 9.57 1.16
N LYS A 56 11.07 8.56 0.51
CA LYS A 56 12.02 8.76 -0.59
C LYS A 56 11.38 9.54 -1.74
N ILE A 57 10.23 9.08 -2.24
CA ILE A 57 9.53 9.70 -3.37
C ILE A 57 9.09 11.13 -3.04
N MET A 58 8.60 11.37 -1.82
CA MET A 58 8.21 12.73 -1.40
C MET A 58 9.41 13.67 -1.32
N ASN A 59 10.56 13.20 -0.82
CA ASN A 59 11.78 14.00 -0.79
C ASN A 59 12.31 14.30 -2.20
N GLU A 60 12.27 13.32 -3.11
CA GLU A 60 12.66 13.50 -4.51
C GLU A 60 11.74 14.51 -5.22
N ALA A 61 10.43 14.38 -5.04
CA ALA A 61 9.46 15.32 -5.59
C ALA A 61 9.65 16.75 -5.03
N SER A 62 9.91 16.87 -3.73
CA SER A 62 10.21 18.16 -3.09
C SER A 62 11.48 18.81 -3.67
N ALA A 63 12.54 18.02 -3.84
CA ALA A 63 13.79 18.50 -4.42
C ALA A 63 13.64 18.95 -5.90
N GLU A 64 12.85 18.21 -6.70
CA GLU A 64 12.54 18.59 -8.07
C GLU A 64 11.83 19.94 -8.14
N VAL A 65 10.84 20.14 -7.26
CA VAL A 65 10.07 21.38 -7.18
C VAL A 65 10.94 22.56 -6.73
N HIS A 66 11.81 22.39 -5.75
CA HIS A 66 12.76 23.44 -5.35
C HIS A 66 13.73 23.81 -6.47
N LYS A 67 14.29 22.81 -7.16
CA LYS A 67 15.22 23.02 -8.27
C LYS A 67 14.57 23.80 -9.42
N LYS A 68 13.31 23.50 -9.75
CA LYS A 68 12.59 24.17 -10.85
C LYS A 68 12.33 25.65 -10.58
N ASN A 69 12.17 26.03 -9.32
CA ASN A 69 11.79 27.39 -8.98
C ASN A 69 12.95 28.28 -8.52
N ASN A 70 14.19 27.78 -8.41
CA ASN A 70 15.36 28.51 -7.88
C ASN A 70 15.09 29.14 -6.48
N LEU A 71 14.24 28.51 -5.68
CA LEU A 71 13.80 29.04 -4.40
C LEU A 71 14.61 28.41 -3.27
N ASN A 72 15.31 29.25 -2.50
CA ASN A 72 15.92 28.89 -1.22
C ASN A 72 14.96 29.11 -0.04
N GLU A 73 13.69 29.42 -0.33
CA GLU A 73 12.67 29.75 0.67
C GLU A 73 11.70 28.58 0.90
N VAL A 74 11.08 28.56 2.08
CA VAL A 74 10.04 27.58 2.42
C VAL A 74 8.77 27.92 1.66
N ILE A 75 8.34 27.04 0.75
CA ILE A 75 7.14 27.23 -0.07
C ILE A 75 6.07 26.24 0.36
N GLN A 76 4.84 26.73 0.56
CA GLN A 76 3.70 25.86 0.80
C GLN A 76 3.13 25.37 -0.54
N TYR A 77 3.25 24.07 -0.79
CA TYR A 77 2.59 23.40 -1.92
C TYR A 77 1.33 22.69 -1.45
N GLY A 78 0.20 22.99 -2.09
CA GLY A 78 -1.02 22.23 -1.92
C GLY A 78 -0.89 20.87 -2.61
N VAL A 79 -0.90 19.79 -1.84
CA VAL A 79 -0.94 18.43 -2.38
C VAL A 79 -2.39 17.98 -2.49
N SER A 80 -2.92 17.93 -3.72
CA SER A 80 -4.20 17.28 -3.99
C SER A 80 -3.94 15.81 -4.32
N VAL A 81 -4.34 14.90 -3.44
CA VAL A 81 -4.26 13.46 -3.70
C VAL A 81 -5.59 13.04 -4.32
N ASP A 82 -5.62 12.76 -5.62
CA ASP A 82 -6.84 12.24 -6.22
C ASP A 82 -7.04 10.78 -5.76
N GLY A 83 -8.20 10.49 -5.15
CA GLY A 83 -8.56 9.13 -4.74
C GLY A 83 -8.89 8.21 -5.92
N THR A 84 -8.52 8.57 -7.15
CA THR A 84 -8.93 7.85 -8.37
C THR A 84 -8.35 6.44 -8.42
N TRP A 85 -7.26 6.18 -7.70
CA TRP A 85 -6.69 4.84 -7.52
C TRP A 85 -7.58 3.89 -6.71
N GLN A 86 -8.50 4.40 -5.87
CA GLN A 86 -9.48 3.55 -5.18
C GLN A 86 -10.71 3.21 -6.04
N ARG A 87 -10.94 3.91 -7.16
CA ARG A 87 -12.22 3.89 -7.86
C ARG A 87 -12.25 3.10 -9.18
N ARG A 88 -11.12 2.61 -9.68
CA ARG A 88 -11.12 1.76 -10.89
C ARG A 88 -11.59 0.33 -10.54
N GLY A 89 -12.90 0.14 -10.46
CA GLY A 89 -13.54 -1.19 -10.52
C GLY A 89 -14.40 -1.64 -9.34
N HIS A 90 -14.73 -0.79 -8.36
CA HIS A 90 -15.59 -1.17 -7.24
C HIS A 90 -16.91 -0.38 -7.20
N LEU A 91 -18.01 -1.05 -7.54
CA LEU A 91 -19.38 -0.69 -7.15
C LEU A 91 -19.63 -1.03 -5.66
N SER A 92 -18.82 -0.49 -4.74
CA SER A 92 -19.12 -0.62 -3.31
C SER A 92 -19.74 0.66 -2.78
N LEU A 93 -21.01 0.57 -2.41
CA LEU A 93 -21.94 1.60 -1.94
C LEU A 93 -21.55 2.29 -0.61
N ASN A 94 -20.34 2.11 -0.09
CA ASN A 94 -19.98 2.59 1.25
C ASN A 94 -18.79 3.54 1.17
N GLY A 95 -18.98 4.65 0.46
CA GLY A 95 -18.39 5.91 0.86
C GLY A 95 -19.15 6.39 2.09
N CYS A 96 -18.44 6.66 3.18
CA CYS A 96 -19.00 7.12 4.44
C CYS A 96 -20.06 8.23 4.23
N VAL A 97 -21.30 7.95 4.62
CA VAL A 97 -22.33 8.96 4.90
C VAL A 97 -22.82 8.65 6.32
N ARG A 98 -22.50 9.58 7.22
CA ARG A 98 -22.91 9.74 8.64
C ARG A 98 -23.14 8.49 9.49
#